data_AF-A0A1J4UIM3-F1
#
_entry.id   AF-A0A1J4UIM3-F1
#
_cell.length_a   1.000
_cell.length_b   1.000
_cell.length_c   1.000
_cell.angle_alpha   90.00
_cell.angle_beta   90.00
_cell.angle_gamma   90.00
#
_symmetry.space_group_name_H-M   'P 1'
#
loop_
_entity.id
_entity.type
_entity.pdbx_description
1 polymer ?
#
loop_
_entity_poly.entity_id
_entity_poly.type
_entity_poly.pdbx_seq_one_letter_code
_entity_poly.pdbx_strand_id
1 'polypeptide(L)'
;MIIQIFQVLLLASAAGLCIALVFYIKRITISFEKMQTDISRLADEIHPLLESFEALSHSITKVTSYAEEQMNSISWIVESVKSQVVSLLSVEKRIREGIEGPVQNLTTNLNAVKKGIATFVQRLKC
;
A
#
# COMPACT_ATOMS: atom_id res chain seq x y z
N MET A 1 -21.36 -28.50 -84.28
CA MET A 1 -20.05 -27.82 -84.28
C MET A 1 -19.93 -26.77 -83.17
N ILE A 2 -20.88 -25.84 -83.01
CA ILE A 2 -20.82 -24.79 -81.97
C ILE A 2 -20.78 -25.32 -80.52
N ILE A 3 -21.53 -26.41 -80.24
CA ILE A 3 -21.56 -27.05 -78.92
C ILE A 3 -20.19 -27.65 -78.57
N GLN A 4 -19.49 -28.24 -79.54
CA GLN A 4 -18.16 -28.81 -79.33
C GLN A 4 -17.13 -27.73 -79.00
N ILE A 5 -17.20 -26.58 -79.66
CA ILE A 5 -16.35 -25.43 -79.36
C ILE A 5 -16.58 -24.93 -77.93
N PHE A 6 -17.85 -24.80 -77.52
CA PHE A 6 -18.20 -24.43 -76.13
C PHE A 6 -17.70 -25.46 -75.11
N GLN A 7 -17.77 -26.75 -75.43
CA GLN A 7 -17.35 -27.82 -74.54
C GLN A 7 -15.83 -27.83 -74.33
N VAL A 8 -15.05 -27.60 -75.40
CA VAL A 8 -13.59 -27.43 -75.31
C VAL A 8 -13.21 -26.19 -74.51
N LEU A 9 -13.90 -25.07 -74.73
CA LEU A 9 -13.67 -23.83 -73.99
C LEU A 9 -13.97 -23.99 -72.49
N LEU A 10 -15.05 -24.70 -72.16
CA LEU A 10 -15.44 -24.99 -70.77
C LEU A 10 -14.41 -25.90 -70.09
N LEU A 11 -13.93 -26.93 -70.80
CA LEU A 11 -12.87 -27.81 -70.26
C LEU A 11 -11.57 -27.05 -70.02
N ALA A 12 -11.18 -26.17 -70.94
CA ALA A 12 -9.97 -25.35 -70.80
C ALA A 12 -10.09 -24.38 -69.61
N SER A 13 -11.25 -23.75 -69.42
CA SER A 13 -11.53 -22.89 -68.27
C SER A 13 -11.50 -23.67 -66.96
N ALA A 14 -12.13 -24.85 -66.91
CA ALA A 14 -12.13 -25.72 -65.73
C ALA A 14 -10.71 -26.16 -65.35
N ALA A 15 -9.89 -26.57 -66.33
CA ALA A 15 -8.49 -26.94 -66.10
C ALA A 15 -7.67 -25.76 -65.55
N GLY A 16 -7.86 -24.56 -66.11
CA GLY A 16 -7.22 -23.34 -65.62
C GLY A 16 -7.63 -23.01 -64.18
N LEU A 17 -8.91 -23.14 -63.85
CA LEU A 17 -9.44 -22.90 -62.51
C LEU A 17 -8.84 -23.87 -61.48
N CYS A 18 -8.74 -25.16 -61.82
CA CYS A 18 -8.14 -26.17 -60.95
C CYS A 18 -6.68 -25.86 -60.62
N ILE A 19 -5.88 -25.45 -61.62
CA ILE A 19 -4.48 -25.08 -61.41
C ILE A 19 -4.37 -23.85 -60.51
N ALA A 20 -5.20 -22.83 -60.77
CA ALA A 20 -5.23 -21.62 -59.95
C ALA A 20 -5.60 -21.93 -58.49
N LEU A 21 -6.59 -22.80 -58.26
CA LEU A 21 -7.01 -23.23 -56.92
C LEU A 21 -5.86 -23.86 -56.12
N VAL A 22 -5.12 -24.78 -56.73
CA VAL A 22 -3.96 -25.42 -56.08
C VAL A 22 -2.91 -24.38 -55.70
N PHE A 23 -2.65 -23.40 -56.56
CA PHE A 23 -1.71 -22.32 -56.28
C PHE A 23 -2.16 -21.45 -55.11
N TYR A 24 -3.44 -21.07 -55.06
CA TYR A 24 -3.99 -20.28 -53.97
C TYR A 24 -3.97 -21.03 -52.64
N ILE A 25 -4.36 -22.32 -52.63
CA ILE A 25 -4.30 -23.14 -51.41
C ILE A 25 -2.87 -23.19 -50.88
N LYS A 26 -1.88 -23.43 -51.74
CA LYS A 26 -0.46 -23.42 -51.34
C LYS A 26 -0.04 -22.10 -50.72
N ARG A 27 -0.47 -20.97 -51.29
CA ARG A 27 -0.19 -19.63 -50.76
C ARG A 27 -0.86 -19.41 -49.41
N ILE A 28 -2.09 -19.88 -49.25
CA ILE A 28 -2.83 -19.82 -47.97
C ILE A 28 -2.08 -20.64 -46.92
N THR A 29 -1.69 -21.88 -47.19
CA THR A 29 -0.96 -22.73 -46.25
C THR A 29 0.32 -22.05 -45.74
N ILE A 30 1.12 -21.46 -46.63
CA ILE A 30 2.34 -20.73 -46.25
C ILE A 30 2.03 -19.53 -45.34
N SER A 31 0.95 -18.79 -45.64
CA SER A 31 0.52 -17.68 -44.79
C SER A 31 0.05 -18.14 -43.41
N PHE A 32 -0.65 -19.28 -43.34
CA PHE A 32 -1.08 -19.88 -42.08
C PHE A 32 0.11 -20.38 -41.24
N GLU A 33 1.11 -21.00 -41.86
CA GLU A 33 2.35 -21.40 -41.17
C GLU A 33 3.10 -20.20 -40.59
N LYS A 34 3.18 -19.09 -41.35
CA LYS A 34 3.75 -17.83 -40.85
C LYS A 34 2.95 -17.28 -39.67
N MET A 35 1.62 -17.22 -39.79
CA MET A 35 0.75 -16.76 -38.72
C MET A 35 0.90 -17.61 -37.46
N GLN A 36 0.98 -18.93 -37.59
CA GLN A 36 1.22 -19.83 -36.46
C GLN A 36 2.56 -19.54 -35.80
N THR A 37 3.60 -19.30 -36.59
CA THR A 37 4.94 -18.95 -36.07
C THR A 37 4.92 -17.62 -35.32
N ASP A 38 4.24 -16.60 -35.87
CA ASP A 38 4.15 -15.28 -35.23
C ASP A 38 3.33 -15.32 -33.94
N ILE A 39 2.23 -16.11 -33.90
CA ILE A 39 1.47 -16.37 -32.68
C ILE A 39 2.33 -17.07 -31.63
N SER A 40 3.13 -18.07 -32.04
CA SER A 40 4.03 -18.77 -31.11
C SER A 40 5.05 -17.81 -30.52
N ARG A 41 5.68 -16.96 -31.34
CA ARG A 41 6.63 -15.94 -30.85
C ARG A 41 5.97 -14.96 -29.90
N LEU A 42 4.75 -14.51 -30.22
CA LEU A 42 4.00 -13.62 -29.36
C LEU A 42 3.70 -14.28 -28.01
N ALA A 43 3.33 -15.56 -28.00
CA ALA A 43 3.14 -16.31 -26.77
C ALA A 43 4.44 -16.42 -25.94
N ASP A 44 5.56 -16.70 -26.60
CA ASP A 44 6.88 -16.77 -25.98
C ASP A 44 7.32 -15.42 -25.38
N GLU A 45 6.93 -14.30 -25.99
CA GLU A 45 7.20 -12.95 -25.47
C GLU A 45 6.23 -12.54 -24.34
N ILE A 46 4.97 -12.96 -24.39
CA ILE A 46 3.96 -12.62 -23.37
C ILE A 46 4.18 -13.39 -22.07
N HIS A 47 4.59 -14.67 -22.15
CA HIS A 47 4.79 -15.50 -20.97
C HIS A 47 5.72 -14.87 -19.89
N PRO A 48 6.92 -14.38 -20.23
CA PRO A 48 7.81 -13.74 -19.25
C PRO A 48 7.25 -12.41 -18.73
N LEU A 49 6.42 -11.70 -19.51
CA LEU A 49 5.76 -10.49 -19.04
C LEU A 49 4.70 -10.81 -17.99
N LEU A 50 3.96 -11.91 -18.16
CA LEU A 50 3.00 -12.39 -17.18
C LEU A 50 3.70 -12.77 -15.87
N GLU A 51 4.80 -13.51 -15.95
CA GLU A 51 5.62 -13.90 -14.80
C GLU A 51 6.20 -12.67 -14.09
N SER A 52 6.70 -11.68 -14.84
CA SER A 52 7.17 -10.41 -14.28
C SER A 52 6.06 -9.63 -13.58
N PHE A 53 4.84 -9.66 -14.12
CA PHE A 53 3.68 -9.00 -13.53
C PHE A 53 3.23 -9.69 -12.24
N GLU A 54 3.27 -11.02 -12.20
CA GLU A 54 3.00 -11.81 -11.00
C GLU A 54 4.04 -11.52 -9.90
N ALA A 55 5.33 -11.51 -10.25
CA ALA A 55 6.40 -11.16 -9.33
C ALA A 55 6.28 -9.73 -8.80
N LEU A 56 5.88 -8.77 -9.65
CA LEU A 56 5.61 -7.39 -9.26
C LEU A 56 4.42 -7.31 -8.30
N SER A 57 3.31 -7.99 -8.63
CA SER A 57 2.10 -8.04 -7.79
C SER A 57 2.43 -8.58 -6.40
N HIS A 58 3.17 -9.69 -6.32
CA HIS A 58 3.60 -10.27 -5.06
C HIS A 58 4.54 -9.35 -4.27
N SER A 59 5.41 -8.62 -4.95
CA SER A 59 6.29 -7.62 -4.32
C SER A 59 5.49 -6.44 -3.76
N ILE A 60 4.48 -5.97 -4.48
CA ILE A 60 3.56 -4.92 -4.00
C ILE A 60 2.81 -5.39 -2.75
N THR A 61 2.25 -6.61 -2.77
CA THR A 61 1.58 -7.18 -1.59
C THR A 61 2.50 -7.24 -0.37
N LYS A 62 3.76 -7.65 -0.55
CA LYS A 62 4.77 -7.64 0.53
C LYS A 62 5.05 -6.23 1.04
N VAL A 63 5.26 -5.27 0.14
CA VAL A 63 5.50 -3.87 0.53
C VAL A 63 4.31 -3.32 1.32
N THR A 64 3.08 -3.60 0.90
CA THR A 64 1.87 -3.23 1.64
C THR A 64 1.83 -3.87 3.02
N SER A 65 2.16 -5.16 3.14
CA SER A 65 2.23 -5.86 4.44
C SER A 65 3.28 -5.23 5.37
N TYR A 66 4.48 -4.92 4.88
CA TYR A 66 5.51 -4.25 5.68
C TYR A 66 5.10 -2.82 6.07
N ALA A 67 4.37 -2.12 5.22
CA ALA A 67 3.83 -0.80 5.51
C ALA A 67 2.75 -0.86 6.60
N GLU A 68 1.85 -1.84 6.55
CA GLU A 68 0.85 -2.08 7.60
C GLU A 68 1.52 -2.42 8.94
N GLU A 69 2.53 -3.29 8.94
CA GLU A 69 3.27 -3.65 10.16
C GLU A 69 4.02 -2.46 10.76
N GLN A 70 4.62 -1.61 9.92
CA GLN A 70 5.26 -0.37 10.36
C GLN A 70 4.25 0.66 10.87
N MET A 71 3.08 0.81 10.25
CA MET A 71 2.01 1.68 10.76
C MET A 71 1.49 1.20 12.11
N ASN A 72 1.26 -0.10 12.27
CA ASN A 72 0.89 -0.69 13.56
C ASN A 72 2.01 -0.45 14.59
N SER A 73 3.27 -0.52 14.14
CA SER A 73 4.42 -0.24 14.98
C SER A 73 4.47 1.21 15.49
N ILE A 74 4.19 2.17 14.61
CA ILE A 74 4.13 3.58 14.97
C ILE A 74 2.94 3.83 15.93
N SER A 75 1.81 3.16 15.71
CA SER A 75 0.63 3.29 16.57
C SER A 75 0.93 2.91 18.03
N TRP A 76 1.59 1.77 18.30
CA TRP A 76 1.92 1.39 19.68
C TRP A 76 2.93 2.31 20.34
N ILE A 77 3.88 2.87 19.58
CA ILE A 77 4.84 3.85 20.09
C ILE A 77 4.12 5.13 20.50
N VAL A 78 3.26 5.66 19.62
CA VAL A 78 2.47 6.87 19.90
C VAL A 78 1.56 6.66 21.11
N GLU A 79 0.92 5.51 21.21
CA GLU A 79 0.04 5.18 22.33
C GLU A 79 0.80 5.01 23.65
N SER A 80 1.99 4.40 23.61
CA SER A 80 2.90 4.28 24.77
C SER A 80 3.44 5.64 25.21
N VAL A 81 3.84 6.51 24.29
CA VAL A 81 4.30 7.88 24.61
C VAL A 81 3.16 8.70 25.18
N LYS A 82 1.96 8.60 24.60
CA LYS A 82 0.77 9.29 25.13
C LYS A 82 0.45 8.83 26.55
N SER A 83 0.53 7.53 26.84
CA SER A 83 0.25 7.01 28.19
C SER A 83 1.29 7.50 29.22
N GLN A 84 2.57 7.52 28.85
CA GLN A 84 3.66 8.04 29.69
C GLN A 84 3.49 9.54 29.99
N VAL A 85 3.18 10.35 28.97
CA VAL A 85 2.96 11.79 29.14
C VAL A 85 1.73 12.06 30.01
N VAL A 86 0.63 11.34 29.82
CA VAL A 86 -0.57 11.46 30.66
C VAL A 86 -0.27 11.04 32.10
N SER A 87 0.50 9.97 32.31
CA SER A 87 0.92 9.54 33.64
C SER A 87 1.75 10.61 34.34
N LEU A 88 2.76 11.16 33.67
CA LEU A 88 3.60 12.22 34.21
C LEU A 88 2.81 13.49 34.55
N LEU A 89 1.90 13.93 33.66
CA LEU A 89 1.01 15.05 33.93
C LEU A 89 0.10 14.79 35.13
N SER A 90 -0.41 13.56 35.29
CA SER A 90 -1.26 13.19 36.44
C SER A 90 -0.47 13.13 37.75
N VAL A 91 0.80 12.72 37.70
CA VAL A 91 1.72 12.70 38.85
C VAL A 91 2.10 14.11 39.24
N GLU A 92 2.47 14.97 38.29
CA GLU A 92 2.74 16.39 38.54
C GLU A 92 1.52 17.08 39.16
N LYS A 93 0.32 16.82 38.62
CA LYS A 93 -0.92 17.41 39.14
C LYS A 93 -1.21 16.95 40.57
N ARG A 94 -1.02 15.65 40.88
CA ARG A 94 -1.15 15.10 42.24
C ARG A 94 -0.11 15.66 43.22
N ILE A 95 1.14 15.81 42.78
CA ILE A 95 2.21 16.39 43.58
C ILE A 95 1.91 17.87 43.85
N ARG A 96 1.47 18.62 42.85
CA ARG A 96 1.14 20.04 42.99
C ARG A 96 -0.05 20.26 43.93
N GLU A 97 -1.15 19.52 43.73
CA GLU A 97 -2.33 19.58 44.61
C GLU A 97 -2.01 19.10 46.04
N GLY A 98 -1.17 18.06 46.18
CA GLY A 98 -0.75 17.51 47.46
C GLY A 98 0.26 18.37 48.23
N ILE A 99 1.01 19.25 47.56
CA ILE A 99 1.98 20.16 48.19
C ILE A 99 1.34 21.54 48.48
N GLU A 100 0.47 22.07 47.62
CA GLU A 100 -0.14 23.40 47.81
C GLU A 100 -0.93 23.49 49.14
N GLY A 101 -1.72 22.48 49.49
CA GLY A 101 -2.52 22.48 50.73
C GLY A 101 -1.68 22.46 52.02
N PRO A 102 -0.75 21.51 52.20
CA PRO A 102 0.10 21.44 53.39
C PRO A 102 1.05 22.64 53.54
N VAL A 103 1.63 23.15 52.45
CA VAL A 103 2.59 24.27 52.53
C VAL A 103 1.89 25.60 52.84
N GLN A 104 0.67 25.82 52.34
CA GLN A 104 -0.15 26.98 52.73
C GLN A 104 -0.52 26.92 54.23
N ASN A 105 -0.86 25.75 54.75
CA ASN A 105 -1.18 25.57 56.16
C ASN A 105 0.05 25.74 57.08
N LEU A 106 1.22 25.24 56.66
CA LEU A 106 2.47 25.41 57.40
C LEU A 106 2.93 26.87 57.44
N THR A 107 2.89 27.58 56.32
CA THR A 107 3.26 29.01 56.27
C THR A 107 2.29 29.89 57.07
N THR A 108 1.00 29.58 57.05
CA THR A 108 -0.01 30.29 57.85
C THR A 108 0.19 30.04 59.35
N ASN A 109 0.40 28.79 59.76
CA ASN A 109 0.69 28.44 61.16
C ASN A 109 2.02 29.03 61.64
N LEU A 110 3.07 29.02 60.82
CA LEU A 110 4.36 29.61 61.18
C LEU A 110 4.25 31.13 61.36
N ASN A 111 3.48 31.81 60.50
CA ASN A 111 3.18 33.23 60.67
C ASN A 111 2.35 33.51 61.92
N ALA A 112 1.42 32.63 62.28
CA ALA A 112 0.65 32.74 63.52
C ALA A 112 1.55 32.55 64.76
N VAL A 113 2.47 31.59 64.74
CA VAL A 113 3.46 31.37 65.81
C VAL A 113 4.39 32.58 65.95
N LYS A 114 4.91 33.11 64.83
CA LYS A 114 5.74 34.31 64.82
C LYS A 114 5.01 35.52 65.43
N LYS A 115 3.73 35.70 65.07
CA LYS A 115 2.89 36.75 65.66
C LYS A 115 2.67 36.52 67.16
N GLY A 116 2.37 35.28 67.57
CA GLY A 116 2.20 34.93 68.98
C GLY A 116 3.45 35.22 69.82
N ILE A 117 4.64 34.85 69.33
CA ILE A 117 5.92 35.14 69.99
C ILE A 117 6.18 36.65 70.04
N ALA A 118 5.94 37.38 68.95
CA ALA A 118 6.10 38.83 68.93
C ALA A 118 5.18 39.52 69.94
N THR A 119 3.92 39.10 70.02
CA THR A 119 2.96 39.60 71.02
C THR A 119 3.39 39.25 72.45
N PHE A 120 3.95 38.06 72.68
CA PHE A 120 4.43 37.63 74.00
C PHE A 120 5.63 38.46 74.46
N VAL A 121 6.60 38.68 73.57
CA VAL A 121 7.79 39.51 73.83
C VAL A 121 7.40 40.97 74.07
N GLN A 122 6.39 41.48 73.34
CA GLN A 122 5.89 42.83 73.53
C GLN A 122 5.16 43.00 74.87
N ARG A 123 4.48 41.96 75.37
CA ARG A 123 3.83 41.95 76.68
C ARG A 123 4.81 41.83 77.86
N LEU A 124 5.97 41.19 77.63
CA LEU A 124 7.04 41.03 78.61
C LEU A 124 8.00 42.24 78.68
N LYS A 125 7.94 43.13 77.70
CA LYS A 125 8.70 44.40 77.65
C LYS A 125 7.91 45.61 78.17
N CYS A 126 6.72 45.40 78.74
CA CYS A 126 6.01 46.35 79.61
C CYS A 126 6.14 45.89 81.05
#